data_AF-K0IHF8-F1
#
_entry.id   AF-K0IHF8-F1
#
_cell.length_a   1.000
_cell.length_b   1.000
_cell.length_c   1.000
_cell.angle_alpha   90.00
_cell.angle_beta   90.00
_cell.angle_gamma   90.00
#
_symmetry.space_group_name_H-M   'P 1'
#
loop_
_entity.id
_entity.type
_entity.pdbx_description
1 polymer ?
#
loop_
_entity_poly.entity_id
_entity_poly.type
_entity_poly.pdbx_seq_one_letter_code
_entity_poly.pdbx_strand_id
1 'polypeptide(L)'
;MKNRQAYALVLTGIICMGAIYAVPGQQAFAHEFSGDESASFLALIESIRVELGLVQSNFVSNVTLAEQHAEHAHKHLDEHTIKEISERNKRLGTALPAALEELHDSIGNSTTEQVQADIQEINNLLAETITVRISNEQLSNSTVWALVVANMADAVLEHYGAAYGMETEEGGGGHGHDEEESDNMTETTTTEDNNMTHGTREEAGGSMSMGEGNDAIVNVVHYQTSQGLAARTQVLFNEQVKNMAPANATQAVADLEAGLDHLIQAINNKELFADVEVIVHSEVHPNLQTAFNLQVIPEFPLPMLLIIPAIAGIIAATRFNALRRR
;
A
#
# COMPACT_ATOMS: atom_id res chain seq x y z
N MET A 1 -51.14 -4.23 40.59
CA MET A 1 -49.96 -4.85 41.24
C MET A 1 -49.43 -6.12 40.55
N LYS A 2 -50.09 -6.69 39.51
CA LYS A 2 -49.65 -7.94 38.87
C LYS A 2 -48.57 -7.82 37.77
N ASN A 3 -48.32 -6.64 37.21
CA ASN A 3 -47.42 -6.53 36.05
C ASN A 3 -45.97 -6.15 36.40
N ARG A 4 -45.73 -5.53 37.56
CA ARG A 4 -44.37 -5.13 37.99
C ARG A 4 -43.47 -6.31 38.39
N GLN A 5 -44.06 -7.40 38.89
CA GLN A 5 -43.30 -8.61 39.23
C GLN A 5 -42.92 -9.45 37.99
N ALA A 6 -43.72 -9.39 36.93
CA ALA A 6 -43.40 -10.04 35.67
C ALA A 6 -42.22 -9.36 34.94
N TYR A 7 -42.19 -8.02 34.91
CA TYR A 7 -41.05 -7.29 34.33
C TYR A 7 -39.76 -7.44 35.14
N ALA A 8 -39.85 -7.52 36.48
CA ALA A 8 -38.69 -7.76 37.32
C ALA A 8 -38.08 -9.15 37.05
N LEU A 9 -38.91 -10.20 36.91
CA LEU A 9 -38.41 -11.56 36.62
C LEU A 9 -37.80 -11.70 35.22
N VAL A 10 -38.32 -10.99 34.22
CA VAL A 10 -37.75 -10.99 32.86
C VAL A 10 -36.41 -10.23 32.83
N LEU A 11 -36.31 -9.08 33.51
CA LEU A 11 -35.04 -8.33 33.61
C LEU A 11 -33.96 -9.10 34.38
N THR A 12 -34.31 -9.79 35.46
CA THR A 12 -33.35 -10.62 36.19
C THR A 12 -32.92 -11.85 35.37
N GLY A 13 -33.81 -12.44 34.57
CA GLY A 13 -33.46 -13.54 33.66
C GLY A 13 -32.46 -13.15 32.57
N ILE A 14 -32.59 -11.95 31.99
CA ILE A 14 -31.68 -11.45 30.94
C ILE A 14 -30.30 -11.10 31.51
N ILE A 15 -30.25 -10.51 32.72
CA ILE A 15 -28.98 -10.19 33.40
C ILE A 15 -28.26 -11.47 33.86
N CYS A 16 -29.00 -12.50 34.27
CA CYS A 16 -28.42 -13.79 34.65
C CYS A 16 -27.93 -14.63 33.46
N MET A 17 -28.55 -14.51 32.27
CA MET A 17 -28.02 -15.15 31.05
C MET A 17 -26.73 -14.47 30.54
N GLY A 18 -26.59 -13.16 30.73
CA GLY A 18 -25.33 -12.44 30.44
C GLY A 18 -24.19 -12.78 31.40
N ALA A 19 -24.50 -13.16 32.63
CA ALA A 19 -23.49 -13.49 33.65
C ALA A 19 -22.94 -14.93 33.57
N ILE A 20 -23.60 -15.84 32.84
CA ILE A 20 -23.11 -17.22 32.66
C ILE A 20 -21.98 -17.31 31.60
N TYR A 21 -21.79 -16.26 30.78
CA TYR A 21 -20.68 -16.18 29.82
C TYR A 21 -19.53 -15.27 30.26
N ALA A 22 -19.61 -14.64 31.43
CA ALA A 22 -18.49 -13.88 31.97
C ALA A 22 -17.55 -14.81 32.75
N VAL A 23 -16.69 -15.54 32.03
CA VAL A 23 -15.53 -16.20 32.63
C VAL A 23 -14.58 -15.09 33.11
N PRO A 24 -14.23 -15.01 34.41
CA PRO A 24 -13.21 -14.08 34.87
C PRO A 24 -11.87 -14.59 34.32
N GLY A 25 -11.36 -13.92 33.30
CA GLY A 25 -10.12 -14.31 32.61
C GLY A 25 -10.20 -14.27 31.08
N GLN A 26 -11.36 -13.99 30.47
CA GLN A 26 -11.39 -13.64 29.06
C GLN A 26 -10.89 -12.21 28.88
N GLN A 27 -9.60 -12.08 28.62
CA GLN A 27 -9.14 -11.00 27.76
C GLN A 27 -9.98 -11.08 26.48
N ALA A 28 -10.75 -10.04 26.19
CA ALA A 28 -11.35 -9.89 24.88
C ALA A 28 -10.18 -9.78 23.88
N PHE A 29 -9.81 -10.90 23.28
CA PHE A 29 -8.88 -10.91 22.16
C PHE A 29 -9.62 -10.33 20.97
N ALA A 30 -9.10 -9.20 20.49
CA ALA A 30 -9.61 -8.42 19.39
C ALA A 30 -9.88 -9.26 18.12
N HIS A 31 -10.86 -8.79 17.35
CA HIS A 31 -11.25 -9.20 15.99
C HIS A 31 -10.14 -9.94 15.24
N GLU A 32 -10.32 -11.23 14.94
CA GLU A 32 -9.43 -11.90 14.00
C GLU A 32 -9.55 -11.17 12.65
N PHE A 33 -8.43 -10.61 12.18
CA PHE A 33 -8.34 -9.80 10.97
C PHE A 33 -9.05 -10.52 9.82
N SER A 34 -9.85 -9.78 9.04
CA SER A 34 -10.40 -10.35 7.80
C SER A 34 -9.24 -10.73 6.87
N GLY A 35 -9.50 -11.58 5.87
CA GLY A 35 -8.46 -12.00 4.91
C GLY A 35 -7.80 -10.79 4.23
N ASP A 36 -8.59 -9.75 3.94
CA ASP A 36 -8.14 -8.54 3.27
C ASP A 36 -7.22 -7.70 4.18
N GLU A 37 -7.59 -7.52 5.45
CA GLU A 37 -6.81 -6.75 6.43
C GLU A 37 -5.50 -7.45 6.82
N SER A 38 -5.48 -8.79 6.77
CA SER A 38 -4.27 -9.60 6.91
C SER A 38 -3.34 -9.42 5.71
N ALA A 39 -3.91 -9.42 4.49
CA ALA A 39 -3.15 -9.24 3.26
C ALA A 39 -2.54 -7.83 3.16
N SER A 40 -3.29 -6.77 3.47
CA SER A 40 -2.78 -5.40 3.47
C SER A 40 -1.63 -5.21 4.46
N PHE A 41 -1.76 -5.78 5.65
CA PHE A 41 -0.67 -5.72 6.63
C PHE A 41 0.56 -6.52 6.21
N LEU A 42 0.39 -7.71 5.64
CA LEU A 42 1.52 -8.48 5.13
C LEU A 42 2.24 -7.74 3.99
N ALA A 43 1.50 -7.13 3.06
CA ALA A 43 2.06 -6.30 2.00
C ALA A 43 2.84 -5.10 2.57
N LEU A 44 2.29 -4.40 3.57
CA LEU A 44 2.98 -3.31 4.27
C LEU A 44 4.31 -3.77 4.89
N ILE A 45 4.34 -4.92 5.56
CA ILE A 45 5.58 -5.47 6.14
C ILE A 45 6.60 -5.80 5.04
N GLU A 46 6.14 -6.31 3.89
CA GLU A 46 7.02 -6.56 2.75
C GLU A 46 7.54 -5.28 2.09
N SER A 47 6.74 -4.21 2.05
CA SER A 47 7.20 -2.87 1.60
C SER A 47 8.30 -2.32 2.52
N ILE A 48 8.12 -2.40 3.85
CA ILE A 48 9.17 -2.03 4.80
C ILE A 48 10.45 -2.84 4.55
N ARG A 49 10.35 -4.15 4.32
CA ARG A 49 11.52 -4.99 4.02
C ARG A 49 12.24 -4.58 2.75
N VAL A 50 11.50 -4.19 1.72
CA VAL A 50 12.08 -3.68 0.47
C VAL A 50 12.85 -2.39 0.75
N GLU A 51 12.26 -1.45 1.48
CA GLU A 51 12.91 -0.20 1.83
C GLU A 51 14.20 -0.43 2.64
N LEU A 52 14.19 -1.33 3.63
CA LEU A 52 15.40 -1.71 4.37
C LEU A 52 16.48 -2.33 3.46
N GLY A 53 16.09 -3.13 2.48
CA GLY A 53 17.01 -3.65 1.46
C GLY A 53 17.64 -2.52 0.63
N LEU A 54 16.85 -1.49 0.30
CA LEU A 54 17.31 -0.31 -0.43
C LEU A 54 18.22 0.58 0.41
N VAL A 55 17.96 0.74 1.72
CA VAL A 55 18.89 1.35 2.69
C VAL A 55 20.24 0.65 2.59
N GLN A 56 20.27 -0.68 2.74
CA GLN A 56 21.51 -1.45 2.71
C GLN A 56 22.26 -1.30 1.38
N SER A 57 21.54 -1.32 0.25
CA SER A 57 22.12 -1.25 -1.08
C SER A 57 22.71 0.13 -1.39
N ASN A 58 22.09 1.21 -0.89
CA ASN A 58 22.51 2.58 -1.15
C ASN A 58 23.50 3.09 -0.10
N PHE A 59 23.55 2.52 1.10
CA PHE A 59 24.31 3.06 2.23
C PHE A 59 25.75 3.46 1.90
N VAL A 60 26.49 2.62 1.17
CA VAL A 60 27.90 2.88 0.82
C VAL A 60 28.03 3.84 -0.37
N SER A 61 27.11 3.77 -1.34
CA SER A 61 27.21 4.49 -2.61
C SER A 61 26.52 5.85 -2.61
N ASN A 62 25.45 6.01 -1.83
CA ASN A 62 24.61 7.19 -1.77
C ASN A 62 23.84 7.23 -0.44
N VAL A 63 24.46 7.83 0.58
CA VAL A 63 23.90 7.95 1.93
C VAL A 63 22.56 8.70 1.92
N THR A 64 22.40 9.74 1.09
CA THR A 64 21.14 10.48 1.00
C THR A 64 19.98 9.61 0.51
N LEU A 65 20.21 8.74 -0.50
CA LEU A 65 19.17 7.78 -0.90
C LEU A 65 18.89 6.77 0.22
N ALA A 66 19.92 6.32 0.94
CA ALA A 66 19.72 5.43 2.08
C ALA A 66 18.90 6.08 3.20
N GLU A 67 19.14 7.35 3.53
CA GLU A 67 18.34 8.12 4.50
C GLU A 67 16.87 8.23 4.06
N GLN A 68 16.63 8.51 2.78
CA GLN A 68 15.28 8.60 2.21
C GLN A 68 14.54 7.26 2.24
N HIS A 69 15.22 6.15 1.94
CA HIS A 69 14.62 4.81 2.06
C HIS A 69 14.32 4.43 3.52
N ALA A 70 15.18 4.82 4.48
CA ALA A 70 14.89 4.61 5.89
C ALA A 70 13.70 5.46 6.36
N GLU A 71 13.56 6.68 5.84
CA GLU A 71 12.40 7.53 6.09
C GLU A 71 11.11 6.88 5.55
N HIS A 72 11.12 6.34 4.32
CA HIS A 72 9.98 5.61 3.76
C HIS A 72 9.62 4.38 4.60
N ALA A 73 10.62 3.58 5.00
CA ALA A 73 10.42 2.42 5.87
C ALA A 73 9.71 2.81 7.18
N HIS A 74 10.09 3.95 7.77
CA HIS A 74 9.45 4.49 8.96
C HIS A 74 8.02 4.98 8.69
N LYS A 75 7.80 5.72 7.59
CA LYS A 75 6.50 6.29 7.21
C LYS A 75 5.43 5.26 6.89
N HIS A 76 5.79 4.05 6.47
CA HIS A 76 4.82 2.96 6.31
C HIS A 76 4.10 2.60 7.62
N LEU A 77 4.66 2.90 8.79
CA LEU A 77 3.98 2.72 10.08
C LEU A 77 3.26 3.99 10.52
N ASP A 78 2.04 4.16 10.04
CA ASP A 78 1.17 5.23 10.51
C ASP A 78 0.66 5.01 11.95
N GLU A 79 0.06 6.05 12.53
CA GLU A 79 -0.48 6.00 13.89
C GLU A 79 -1.52 4.88 14.06
N HIS A 80 -2.27 4.57 13.00
CA HIS A 80 -3.28 3.53 13.01
C HIS A 80 -2.65 2.14 13.13
N THR A 81 -1.69 1.81 12.27
CA THR A 81 -0.96 0.55 12.26
C THR A 81 -0.20 0.34 13.56
N ILE A 82 0.46 1.38 14.09
CA ILE A 82 1.15 1.33 15.38
C ILE A 82 0.16 1.02 16.52
N LYS A 83 -1.02 1.63 16.50
CA LYS A 83 -2.07 1.37 17.48
C LYS A 83 -2.54 -0.07 17.41
N GLU A 84 -2.81 -0.60 16.21
CA GLU A 84 -3.24 -1.99 16.05
C GLU A 84 -2.18 -3.00 16.50
N ILE A 85 -0.91 -2.75 16.18
CA ILE A 85 0.20 -3.56 16.70
C ILE A 85 0.24 -3.47 18.23
N SER A 86 0.09 -2.28 18.80
CA SER A 86 0.10 -2.05 20.25
C SER A 86 -1.05 -2.74 20.99
N GLU A 87 -2.22 -2.82 20.38
CA GLU A 87 -3.40 -3.51 20.93
C GLU A 87 -3.15 -5.02 21.05
N ARG A 88 -2.35 -5.61 20.14
CA ARG A 88 -1.94 -7.01 20.21
C ARG A 88 -0.73 -7.24 21.09
N ASN A 89 0.27 -6.38 20.98
CA ASN A 89 1.51 -6.45 21.73
C ASN A 89 2.13 -5.06 21.87
N LYS A 90 1.90 -4.46 23.05
CA LYS A 90 2.42 -3.13 23.40
C LYS A 90 3.94 -3.01 23.23
N ARG A 91 4.71 -4.08 23.46
CA ARG A 91 6.17 -4.03 23.30
C ARG A 91 6.53 -3.84 21.82
N LEU A 92 5.90 -4.59 20.93
CA LEU A 92 6.16 -4.48 19.49
C LEU A 92 5.70 -3.14 18.92
N GLY A 93 4.55 -2.65 19.37
CA GLY A 93 4.04 -1.33 18.97
C GLY A 93 4.85 -0.14 19.47
N THR A 94 5.85 -0.37 20.32
CA THR A 94 6.85 0.65 20.70
C THR A 94 8.22 0.38 20.08
N ALA A 95 8.68 -0.88 20.13
CA ALA A 95 10.03 -1.23 19.71
C ALA A 95 10.21 -1.14 18.18
N LEU A 96 9.23 -1.56 17.39
CA LEU A 96 9.34 -1.53 15.93
C LEU A 96 9.42 -0.09 15.38
N PRO A 97 8.50 0.84 15.70
CA PRO A 97 8.62 2.22 15.21
C PRO A 97 9.89 2.90 15.73
N ALA A 98 10.27 2.68 17.00
CA ALA A 98 11.50 3.25 17.55
C ALA A 98 12.77 2.75 16.83
N ALA A 99 12.84 1.46 16.47
CA ALA A 99 13.98 0.92 15.73
C ALA A 99 14.07 1.48 14.31
N LEU A 100 12.94 1.73 13.64
CA LEU A 100 12.90 2.38 12.33
C LEU A 100 13.33 3.86 12.41
N GLU A 101 12.86 4.58 13.43
CA GLU A 101 13.28 5.97 13.71
C GLU A 101 14.79 6.05 14.01
N GLU A 102 15.31 5.15 14.84
CA GLU A 102 16.74 5.10 15.17
C GLU A 102 17.62 4.77 13.96
N LEU A 103 17.17 3.87 13.08
CA LEU A 103 17.86 3.61 11.80
C LEU A 103 17.90 4.89 10.96
N HIS A 104 16.76 5.56 10.76
CA HIS A 104 16.68 6.79 9.97
C HIS A 104 17.61 7.89 10.51
N ASP A 105 17.57 8.15 11.82
CA ASP A 105 18.35 9.21 12.46
C ASP A 105 19.87 8.95 12.45
N SER A 106 20.27 7.67 12.41
CA SER A 106 21.68 7.28 12.59
C SER A 106 22.45 7.08 11.28
N ILE A 107 21.79 6.90 10.13
CA ILE A 107 22.42 6.53 8.86
C ILE A 107 23.65 7.40 8.53
N GLY A 108 23.55 8.73 8.61
CA GLY A 108 24.65 9.63 8.25
C GLY A 108 25.93 9.46 9.08
N ASN A 109 25.86 8.80 10.24
CA ASN A 109 26.98 8.62 11.18
C ASN A 109 27.32 7.15 11.48
N SER A 110 26.56 6.21 10.94
CA SER A 110 26.71 4.77 11.21
C SER A 110 27.81 4.13 10.36
N THR A 111 28.24 2.94 10.76
CA THR A 111 29.10 2.04 9.96
C THR A 111 28.24 1.03 9.21
N THR A 112 28.81 0.38 8.19
CA THR A 112 28.09 -0.66 7.43
C THR A 112 27.65 -1.82 8.34
N GLU A 113 28.48 -2.21 9.30
CA GLU A 113 28.14 -3.27 10.26
C GLU A 113 27.00 -2.85 11.20
N GLN A 114 26.94 -1.59 11.61
CA GLN A 114 25.83 -1.06 12.42
C GLN A 114 24.52 -1.07 11.64
N VAL A 115 24.51 -0.49 10.44
CA VAL A 115 23.30 -0.48 9.58
C VAL A 115 22.79 -1.90 9.30
N GLN A 116 23.69 -2.85 9.07
CA GLN A 116 23.31 -4.26 8.90
C GLN A 116 22.70 -4.88 10.16
N ALA A 117 23.24 -4.56 11.34
CA ALA A 117 22.71 -5.03 12.61
C ALA A 117 21.32 -4.44 12.88
N ASP A 118 21.13 -3.14 12.64
CA ASP A 118 19.86 -2.44 12.85
C ASP A 118 18.77 -2.98 11.91
N ILE A 119 19.09 -3.16 10.62
CA ILE A 119 18.19 -3.80 9.64
C ILE A 119 17.83 -5.22 10.06
N GLN A 120 18.78 -5.98 10.61
CA GLN A 120 18.51 -7.33 11.09
C GLN A 120 17.58 -7.31 12.32
N GLU A 121 17.78 -6.38 13.24
CA GLU A 121 16.90 -6.19 14.40
C GLU A 121 15.48 -5.84 13.97
N ILE A 122 15.32 -4.89 13.05
CA ILE A 122 14.02 -4.49 12.51
C ILE A 122 13.35 -5.69 11.83
N ASN A 123 14.08 -6.46 11.01
CA ASN A 123 13.53 -7.67 10.37
C ASN A 123 13.03 -8.71 11.37
N ASN A 124 13.73 -8.87 12.51
CA ASN A 124 13.29 -9.75 13.59
C ASN A 124 12.01 -9.23 14.25
N LEU A 125 11.91 -7.92 14.51
CA LEU A 125 10.72 -7.28 15.06
C LEU A 125 9.52 -7.39 14.09
N LEU A 126 9.73 -7.19 12.79
CA LEU A 126 8.71 -7.39 11.76
C LEU A 126 8.22 -8.85 11.75
N ALA A 127 9.14 -9.82 11.79
CA ALA A 127 8.79 -11.24 11.84
C ALA A 127 7.96 -11.59 13.08
N GLU A 128 8.35 -11.08 14.26
CA GLU A 128 7.56 -11.28 15.48
C GLU A 128 6.18 -10.63 15.37
N THR A 129 6.11 -9.42 14.80
CA THR A 129 4.85 -8.69 14.61
C THR A 129 3.88 -9.46 13.73
N ILE A 130 4.34 -10.08 12.64
CA ILE A 130 3.52 -11.00 11.83
C ILE A 130 2.94 -12.12 12.70
N THR A 131 3.77 -12.81 13.49
CA THR A 131 3.31 -13.96 14.29
C THR A 131 2.32 -13.59 15.39
N VAL A 132 2.35 -12.35 15.86
CA VAL A 132 1.45 -11.83 16.89
C VAL A 132 0.15 -11.30 16.30
N ARG A 133 0.20 -10.66 15.12
CA ARG A 133 -0.95 -9.98 14.52
C ARG A 133 -1.76 -10.91 13.60
N ILE A 134 -1.11 -11.82 12.89
CA ILE A 134 -1.72 -12.67 11.87
C ILE A 134 -1.84 -14.11 12.37
N SER A 135 -3.03 -14.69 12.29
CA SER A 135 -3.23 -16.08 12.69
C SER A 135 -2.62 -17.06 11.70
N ASN A 136 -2.25 -18.26 12.18
CA ASN A 136 -1.70 -19.31 11.32
C ASN A 136 -2.67 -19.74 10.20
N GLU A 137 -3.98 -19.58 10.40
CA GLU A 137 -4.99 -19.83 9.37
C GLU A 137 -4.82 -18.85 8.22
N GLN A 138 -4.71 -17.55 8.49
CA GLN A 138 -4.47 -16.54 7.45
C GLN A 138 -3.11 -16.72 6.79
N LEU A 139 -2.06 -17.08 7.55
CA LEU A 139 -0.72 -17.35 6.99
C LEU A 139 -0.66 -18.57 6.07
N SER A 140 -1.65 -19.46 6.12
CA SER A 140 -1.75 -20.63 5.23
C SER A 140 -2.86 -20.48 4.19
N ASN A 141 -3.53 -19.32 4.13
CA ASN A 141 -4.63 -19.06 3.22
C ASN A 141 -4.10 -18.54 1.87
N SER A 142 -4.36 -19.30 0.81
CA SER A 142 -3.94 -18.96 -0.56
C SER A 142 -4.53 -17.64 -1.06
N THR A 143 -5.75 -17.31 -0.67
CA THR A 143 -6.44 -16.06 -1.06
C THR A 143 -5.79 -14.87 -0.38
N VAL A 144 -5.39 -14.99 0.89
CA VAL A 144 -4.65 -13.92 1.61
C VAL A 144 -3.34 -13.63 0.89
N TRP A 145 -2.55 -14.66 0.59
CA TRP A 145 -1.27 -14.46 -0.10
C TRP A 145 -1.42 -13.95 -1.54
N ALA A 146 -2.48 -14.33 -2.25
CA ALA A 146 -2.79 -13.74 -3.55
C ALA A 146 -3.16 -12.26 -3.43
N LEU A 147 -3.88 -11.85 -2.39
CA LEU A 147 -4.16 -10.45 -2.09
C LEU A 147 -2.90 -9.67 -1.68
N VAL A 148 -1.94 -10.32 -0.99
CA VAL A 148 -0.61 -9.70 -0.74
C VAL A 148 0.05 -9.35 -2.07
N VAL A 149 0.07 -10.27 -3.04
CA VAL A 149 0.65 -10.01 -4.37
C VAL A 149 -0.08 -8.88 -5.10
N ALA A 150 -1.41 -8.81 -4.99
CA ALA A 150 -2.20 -7.71 -5.56
C ALA A 150 -1.83 -6.36 -4.92
N ASN A 151 -1.89 -6.26 -3.59
CA ASN A 151 -1.56 -5.05 -2.86
C ASN A 151 -0.12 -4.58 -3.12
N MET A 152 0.83 -5.51 -3.29
CA MET A 152 2.20 -5.14 -3.66
C MET A 152 2.32 -4.68 -5.12
N ALA A 153 1.51 -5.20 -6.05
CA ALA A 153 1.45 -4.70 -7.42
C ALA A 153 0.84 -3.28 -7.47
N ASP A 154 -0.13 -2.98 -6.60
CA ASP A 154 -0.67 -1.64 -6.43
C ASP A 154 0.38 -0.67 -5.86
N ALA A 155 1.12 -1.08 -4.82
CA ALA A 155 2.22 -0.28 -4.27
C ALA A 155 3.32 -0.01 -5.32
N VAL A 156 3.58 -0.97 -6.22
CA VAL A 156 4.48 -0.74 -7.37
C VAL A 156 3.97 0.41 -8.24
N LEU A 157 2.68 0.44 -8.58
CA LEU A 157 2.09 1.52 -9.36
C LEU A 157 2.17 2.86 -8.62
N GLU A 158 1.82 2.88 -7.33
CA GLU A 158 1.88 4.10 -6.53
C GLU A 158 3.26 4.75 -6.57
N HIS A 159 4.32 3.99 -6.22
CA HIS A 159 5.68 4.52 -6.25
C HIS A 159 6.19 4.75 -7.67
N TYR A 160 5.81 3.95 -8.65
CA TYR A 160 6.20 4.22 -10.04
C TYR A 160 5.57 5.52 -10.54
N GLY A 161 4.33 5.81 -10.15
CA GLY A 161 3.68 7.08 -10.46
C GLY A 161 4.35 8.26 -9.76
N ALA A 162 4.66 8.13 -8.48
CA ALA A 162 5.45 9.09 -7.71
C ALA A 162 6.81 9.38 -8.36
N ALA A 163 7.44 8.36 -8.94
CA ALA A 163 8.71 8.49 -9.65
C ALA A 163 8.62 9.41 -10.87
N TYR A 164 7.44 9.48 -11.51
CA TYR A 164 7.10 10.41 -12.59
C TYR A 164 6.49 11.73 -12.09
N GLY A 165 6.50 11.98 -10.78
CA GLY A 165 6.02 13.21 -10.17
C GLY A 165 4.50 13.32 -10.08
N MET A 166 3.78 12.20 -10.20
CA MET A 166 2.36 12.17 -9.88
C MET A 166 2.19 12.21 -8.36
N GLU A 167 1.21 12.98 -7.90
CA GLU A 167 0.89 13.08 -6.47
C GLU A 167 0.50 11.70 -5.95
N THR A 168 1.19 11.23 -4.92
CA THR A 168 0.78 10.06 -4.13
C THR A 168 0.02 10.53 -2.89
N GLU A 169 -0.84 9.67 -2.35
CA GLU A 169 -1.48 9.93 -1.06
C GLU A 169 -0.43 9.99 0.08
N GLU A 170 0.75 9.38 -0.12
CA GLU A 170 1.93 9.50 0.77
C GLU A 170 2.57 10.91 0.79
N GLY A 171 2.22 11.79 -0.16
CA GLY A 171 2.84 13.11 -0.39
C GLY A 171 2.17 14.32 0.25
N GLY A 172 1.19 14.12 1.15
CA GLY A 172 0.43 15.21 1.80
C GLY A 172 1.18 16.06 2.84
N GLY A 173 2.52 16.02 2.89
CA GLY A 173 3.29 16.77 3.87
C GLY A 173 4.72 17.02 3.42
N GLY A 174 4.97 18.16 2.76
CA GLY A 174 6.35 18.60 2.50
C GLY A 174 6.62 19.44 1.26
N HIS A 175 5.66 20.23 0.75
CA HIS A 175 6.04 21.38 -0.08
C HIS A 175 6.54 22.52 0.81
N GLY A 176 7.75 22.34 1.35
CA GLY A 176 8.59 23.44 1.80
C GLY A 176 9.14 24.15 0.58
N HIS A 177 8.31 24.96 -0.08
CA HIS A 177 8.82 25.97 -0.99
C HIS A 177 9.50 27.04 -0.14
N ASP A 178 10.82 26.93 -0.01
CA ASP A 178 11.70 28.05 0.31
C ASP A 178 11.55 29.08 -0.82
N GLU A 179 10.62 30.01 -0.66
CA GLU A 179 10.65 31.29 -1.35
C GLU A 179 10.84 32.39 -0.31
N GLU A 180 12.10 32.81 -0.17
CA GLU A 180 12.44 34.15 0.31
C GLU A 180 11.78 35.18 -0.62
N GLU A 181 10.77 35.93 -0.15
CA GLU A 181 10.70 37.38 -0.40
C GLU A 181 9.59 38.09 0.39
N SER A 182 10.04 39.09 1.16
CA SER A 182 9.45 40.43 1.31
C SER A 182 8.01 40.60 1.81
N ASP A 183 7.94 41.07 3.05
CA ASP A 183 7.05 42.11 3.60
C ASP A 183 6.05 42.81 2.65
N ASN A 184 4.86 43.08 3.25
CA ASN A 184 4.05 44.31 3.15
C ASN A 184 2.69 44.21 2.41
N MET A 185 1.59 44.11 3.16
CA MET A 185 0.57 45.18 3.31
C MET A 185 -0.74 44.62 3.91
N THR A 186 -1.15 45.10 5.08
CA THR A 186 -2.04 46.26 5.33
C THR A 186 -3.52 45.93 5.20
N GLU A 187 -4.15 45.94 6.38
CA GLU A 187 -5.57 46.00 6.69
C GLU A 187 -6.36 47.00 5.84
N THR A 188 -7.51 46.59 5.27
CA THR A 188 -8.65 47.49 4.97
C THR A 188 -9.96 46.69 4.85
N THR A 189 -10.86 46.92 5.81
CA THR A 189 -12.31 46.66 5.74
C THR A 189 -13.01 47.58 4.72
N THR A 190 -13.98 47.07 3.94
CA THR A 190 -15.44 47.35 4.04
C THR A 190 -16.24 46.95 2.79
N THR A 191 -17.48 46.47 3.07
CA THR A 191 -18.76 46.58 2.32
C THR A 191 -19.07 45.68 1.11
N GLU A 192 -19.95 44.71 1.40
CA GLU A 192 -21.28 44.46 0.79
C GLU A 192 -21.46 44.65 -0.73
N ASP A 193 -21.78 43.55 -1.44
CA ASP A 193 -23.03 43.52 -2.20
C ASP A 193 -23.55 42.10 -2.47
N ASN A 194 -24.86 41.95 -2.31
CA ASN A 194 -25.63 40.71 -2.41
C ASN A 194 -25.87 40.31 -3.87
N ASN A 195 -25.61 39.05 -4.22
CA ASN A 195 -26.37 38.39 -5.29
C ASN A 195 -26.63 36.91 -4.98
N MET A 196 -27.88 36.63 -4.57
CA MET A 196 -28.41 35.30 -4.36
C MET A 196 -28.71 34.64 -5.71
N THR A 197 -27.94 33.61 -6.07
CA THR A 197 -28.36 32.62 -7.07
C THR A 197 -28.57 31.27 -6.38
N HIS A 198 -29.79 30.75 -6.55
CA HIS A 198 -30.29 29.55 -5.91
C HIS A 198 -30.10 28.33 -6.82
N GLY A 199 -29.48 27.27 -6.29
CA GLY A 199 -29.72 25.88 -6.70
C GLY A 199 -28.66 25.25 -7.60
N THR A 200 -27.73 24.49 -7.01
CA THR A 200 -27.71 23.02 -7.03
C THR A 200 -26.65 22.55 -6.03
N ARG A 201 -27.01 21.58 -5.20
CA ARG A 201 -26.15 20.95 -4.22
C ARG A 201 -25.28 19.96 -5.00
N GLU A 202 -24.12 20.42 -5.46
CA GLU A 202 -23.07 19.54 -5.98
C GLU A 202 -22.49 18.78 -4.79
N GLU A 203 -22.81 17.49 -4.74
CA GLU A 203 -22.05 16.54 -3.94
C GLU A 203 -20.61 16.56 -4.45
N ALA A 204 -19.68 16.75 -3.51
CA ALA A 204 -18.25 16.71 -3.73
C ALA A 204 -17.83 15.34 -4.26
N GLY A 205 -17.91 15.16 -5.58
CA GLY A 205 -17.10 14.20 -6.30
C GLY A 205 -15.71 14.80 -6.42
N GLY A 206 -14.81 14.42 -5.52
CA GLY A 206 -13.38 14.67 -5.68
C GLY A 206 -12.92 14.04 -6.99
N SER A 207 -12.90 14.85 -8.04
CA SER A 207 -12.25 14.53 -9.30
C SER A 207 -10.77 14.39 -8.98
N MET A 208 -10.26 13.17 -8.85
CA MET A 208 -8.82 12.92 -8.91
C MET A 208 -8.37 13.41 -10.29
N SER A 209 -7.83 14.62 -10.31
CA SER A 209 -7.12 15.14 -11.46
C SER A 209 -5.89 14.27 -11.59
N MET A 210 -5.96 13.23 -12.43
CA MET A 210 -4.78 12.53 -12.94
C MET A 210 -3.90 13.60 -13.60
N GLY A 211 -2.93 14.12 -12.83
CA GLY A 211 -1.97 15.07 -13.33
C GLY A 211 -1.27 14.44 -14.53
N GLU A 212 -1.08 15.22 -15.60
CA GLU A 212 -0.21 14.80 -16.70
C GLU A 212 1.18 14.50 -16.12
N GLY A 213 1.47 13.21 -15.88
CA GLY A 213 2.75 12.75 -15.37
C GLY A 213 3.89 13.16 -16.29
N ASN A 214 5.09 13.29 -15.75
CA ASN A 214 6.27 13.60 -16.56
C ASN A 214 6.56 12.46 -17.57
N ASP A 215 7.32 12.73 -18.62
CA ASP A 215 7.80 11.68 -19.55
C ASP A 215 9.11 11.02 -19.06
N ALA A 216 9.65 11.48 -17.93
CA ALA A 216 10.89 10.99 -17.35
C ALA A 216 10.79 10.81 -15.83
N ILE A 217 11.61 9.91 -15.30
CA ILE A 217 11.77 9.72 -13.85
C ILE A 217 12.36 11.00 -13.24
N VAL A 218 11.62 11.60 -12.32
CA VAL A 218 12.00 12.81 -11.56
C VAL A 218 12.31 12.52 -10.10
N ASN A 219 11.76 11.42 -9.54
CA ASN A 219 12.07 10.97 -8.18
C ASN A 219 12.71 9.58 -8.19
N VAL A 220 14.02 9.53 -7.91
CA VAL A 220 14.82 8.30 -7.95
C VAL A 220 14.52 7.37 -6.78
N VAL A 221 14.14 7.89 -5.62
CA VAL A 221 13.81 7.07 -4.43
C VAL A 221 12.60 6.21 -4.75
N HIS A 222 11.50 6.84 -5.17
CA HIS A 222 10.29 6.11 -5.53
C HIS A 222 10.50 5.17 -6.73
N TYR A 223 11.36 5.54 -7.69
CA TYR A 223 11.74 4.62 -8.76
C TYR A 223 12.43 3.36 -8.20
N GLN A 224 13.41 3.51 -7.31
CA GLN A 224 14.10 2.38 -6.67
C GLN A 224 13.14 1.54 -5.80
N THR A 225 12.22 2.18 -5.07
CA THR A 225 11.16 1.49 -4.33
C THR A 225 10.28 0.66 -5.26
N SER A 226 9.80 1.22 -6.37
CA SER A 226 8.97 0.48 -7.35
C SER A 226 9.71 -0.72 -7.94
N GLN A 227 11.02 -0.59 -8.23
CA GLN A 227 11.85 -1.71 -8.70
C GLN A 227 11.98 -2.80 -7.63
N GLY A 228 12.27 -2.41 -6.39
CA GLY A 228 12.41 -3.33 -5.26
C GLY A 228 11.11 -4.09 -4.97
N LEU A 229 9.97 -3.38 -4.98
CA LEU A 229 8.65 -3.96 -4.79
C LEU A 229 8.32 -4.94 -5.90
N ALA A 230 8.49 -4.57 -7.18
CA ALA A 230 8.19 -5.46 -8.30
C ALA A 230 9.00 -6.76 -8.23
N ALA A 231 10.30 -6.66 -7.91
CA ALA A 231 11.16 -7.82 -7.71
C ALA A 231 10.69 -8.67 -6.52
N ARG A 232 10.33 -8.05 -5.39
CA ARG A 232 9.86 -8.77 -4.21
C ARG A 232 8.50 -9.46 -4.45
N THR A 233 7.58 -8.80 -5.14
CA THR A 233 6.28 -9.36 -5.55
C THR A 233 6.47 -10.64 -6.35
N GLN A 234 7.40 -10.63 -7.32
CA GLN A 234 7.72 -11.82 -8.10
C GLN A 234 8.34 -12.94 -7.25
N VAL A 235 9.27 -12.62 -6.35
CA VAL A 235 9.87 -13.61 -5.44
C VAL A 235 8.80 -14.26 -4.56
N LEU A 236 7.93 -13.46 -3.92
CA LEU A 236 6.83 -13.96 -3.10
C LEU A 236 5.88 -14.84 -3.91
N PHE A 237 5.56 -14.42 -5.13
CA PHE A 237 4.73 -15.23 -6.01
C PHE A 237 5.37 -16.59 -6.30
N ASN A 238 6.63 -16.61 -6.74
CA ASN A 238 7.32 -17.82 -7.16
C ASN A 238 7.62 -18.79 -6.01
N GLU A 239 8.04 -18.28 -4.86
CA GLU A 239 8.45 -19.11 -3.72
C GLU A 239 7.26 -19.61 -2.90
N GLN A 240 6.17 -18.83 -2.85
CA GLN A 240 5.06 -19.09 -1.94
C GLN A 240 3.73 -19.24 -2.65
N VAL A 241 3.23 -18.18 -3.29
CA VAL A 241 1.84 -18.09 -3.75
C VAL A 241 1.54 -19.08 -4.87
N LYS A 242 2.47 -19.27 -5.81
CA LYS A 242 2.37 -20.21 -6.94
C LYS A 242 2.10 -21.64 -6.48
N ASN A 243 2.72 -22.06 -5.38
CA ASN A 243 2.55 -23.42 -4.83
C ASN A 243 1.21 -23.61 -4.08
N MET A 244 0.50 -22.51 -3.78
CA MET A 244 -0.81 -22.52 -3.14
C MET A 244 -1.97 -22.52 -4.13
N ALA A 245 -1.69 -22.36 -5.42
CA ALA A 245 -2.71 -22.30 -6.46
C ALA A 245 -3.44 -23.65 -6.63
N PRO A 246 -4.76 -23.65 -6.87
CA PRO A 246 -5.50 -24.87 -7.14
C PRO A 246 -5.06 -25.49 -8.48
N ALA A 247 -5.06 -26.82 -8.57
CA ALA A 247 -4.49 -27.55 -9.71
C ALA A 247 -5.08 -27.16 -11.08
N ASN A 248 -6.33 -26.71 -11.12
CA ASN A 248 -7.01 -26.28 -12.35
C ASN A 248 -6.64 -24.85 -12.80
N ALA A 249 -5.89 -24.08 -12.00
CA ALA A 249 -5.48 -22.71 -12.30
C ALA A 249 -4.16 -22.62 -13.12
N THR A 250 -3.66 -23.74 -13.63
CA THR A 250 -2.31 -23.83 -14.25
C THR A 250 -2.03 -22.73 -15.29
N GLN A 251 -3.00 -22.43 -16.17
CA GLN A 251 -2.82 -21.38 -17.19
C GLN A 251 -2.77 -19.98 -16.57
N ALA A 252 -3.72 -19.64 -15.70
CA ALA A 252 -3.73 -18.32 -15.05
C ALA A 252 -2.49 -18.08 -14.19
N VAL A 253 -1.96 -19.12 -13.54
CA VAL A 253 -0.68 -19.06 -12.80
C VAL A 253 0.49 -18.77 -13.73
N ALA A 254 0.55 -19.42 -14.90
CA ALA A 254 1.60 -19.17 -15.88
C ALA A 254 1.50 -17.76 -16.50
N ASP A 255 0.28 -17.30 -16.78
CA ASP A 255 0.02 -15.96 -17.32
C ASP A 255 0.35 -14.88 -16.27
N LEU A 256 0.06 -15.12 -14.99
CA LEU A 256 0.46 -14.24 -13.89
C LEU A 256 1.99 -14.14 -13.75
N GLU A 257 2.70 -15.27 -13.83
CA GLU A 257 4.17 -15.28 -13.80
C GLU A 257 4.75 -14.41 -14.92
N ALA A 258 4.23 -14.58 -16.14
CA ALA A 258 4.62 -13.80 -17.30
C ALA A 258 4.28 -12.31 -17.14
N GLY A 259 3.12 -11.98 -16.57
CA GLY A 259 2.72 -10.59 -16.29
C GLY A 259 3.63 -9.91 -15.27
N LEU A 260 4.07 -10.63 -14.22
CA LEU A 260 5.03 -10.11 -13.24
C LEU A 260 6.44 -9.92 -13.87
N ASP A 261 6.88 -10.84 -14.73
CA ASP A 261 8.11 -10.67 -15.52
C ASP A 261 8.04 -9.42 -16.42
N HIS A 262 6.89 -9.21 -17.07
CA HIS A 262 6.66 -8.07 -17.95
C HIS A 262 6.64 -6.75 -17.17
N LEU A 263 5.98 -6.71 -16.01
CA LEU A 263 5.97 -5.56 -15.09
C LEU A 263 7.38 -5.12 -14.71
N ILE A 264 8.22 -6.07 -14.28
CA ILE A 264 9.63 -5.79 -13.93
C ILE A 264 10.41 -5.24 -15.13
N GLN A 265 10.21 -5.81 -16.31
CA GLN A 265 10.88 -5.33 -17.53
C GLN A 265 10.47 -3.91 -17.88
N ALA A 266 9.18 -3.59 -17.84
CA ALA A 266 8.65 -2.27 -18.16
C ALA A 266 9.21 -1.19 -17.22
N ILE A 267 9.24 -1.46 -15.90
CA ILE A 267 9.83 -0.56 -14.89
C ILE A 267 11.33 -0.36 -15.14
N ASN A 268 12.07 -1.44 -15.38
CA ASN A 268 13.52 -1.37 -15.64
C ASN A 268 13.85 -0.62 -16.94
N ASN A 269 12.98 -0.73 -17.94
CA ASN A 269 13.09 -0.02 -19.21
C ASN A 269 12.62 1.45 -19.11
N LYS A 270 12.09 1.88 -17.97
CA LYS A 270 11.51 3.21 -17.75
C LYS A 270 10.40 3.51 -18.76
N GLU A 271 9.55 2.52 -18.99
CA GLU A 271 8.34 2.70 -19.80
C GLU A 271 7.39 3.69 -19.14
N LEU A 272 6.51 4.32 -19.92
CA LEU A 272 5.61 5.33 -19.38
C LEU A 272 4.72 4.71 -18.31
N PHE A 273 4.34 5.51 -17.30
CA PHE A 273 3.47 5.05 -16.22
C PHE A 273 2.19 4.36 -16.75
N ALA A 274 1.55 4.94 -17.77
CA ALA A 274 0.34 4.36 -18.37
C ALA A 274 0.58 2.97 -18.98
N ASP A 275 1.77 2.70 -19.52
CA ASP A 275 2.11 1.38 -20.06
C ASP A 275 2.29 0.36 -18.91
N VAL A 276 2.93 0.78 -17.81
CA VAL A 276 3.11 -0.03 -16.61
C VAL A 276 1.77 -0.32 -15.89
N GLU A 277 0.89 0.68 -15.79
CA GLU A 277 -0.46 0.54 -15.24
C GLU A 277 -1.28 -0.49 -16.02
N VAL A 278 -1.20 -0.48 -17.35
CA VAL A 278 -1.90 -1.45 -18.21
C VAL A 278 -1.46 -2.87 -17.90
N ILE A 279 -0.17 -3.11 -17.64
CA ILE A 279 0.34 -4.45 -17.30
C ILE A 279 -0.29 -4.93 -15.99
N VAL A 280 -0.31 -4.10 -14.94
CA VAL A 280 -0.89 -4.49 -13.65
C VAL A 280 -2.38 -4.80 -13.79
N HIS A 281 -3.14 -3.91 -14.44
CA HIS A 281 -4.59 -4.06 -14.57
C HIS A 281 -5.05 -5.11 -15.58
N SER A 282 -4.22 -5.46 -16.57
CA SER A 282 -4.61 -6.40 -17.64
C SER A 282 -3.96 -7.78 -17.51
N GLU A 283 -2.78 -7.87 -16.89
CA GLU A 283 -1.97 -9.10 -16.83
C GLU A 283 -1.77 -9.60 -15.40
N VAL A 284 -1.66 -8.73 -14.39
CA VAL A 284 -1.42 -9.16 -13.01
C VAL A 284 -2.74 -9.43 -12.28
N HIS A 285 -3.60 -8.41 -12.11
CA HIS A 285 -4.83 -8.54 -11.34
C HIS A 285 -5.83 -9.57 -11.90
N PRO A 286 -6.13 -9.60 -13.20
CA PRO A 286 -7.10 -10.56 -13.74
C PRO A 286 -6.62 -12.01 -13.58
N ASN A 287 -5.31 -12.25 -13.72
CA ASN A 287 -4.74 -13.58 -13.57
C ASN A 287 -4.65 -14.01 -12.10
N LEU A 288 -4.38 -13.10 -11.15
CA LEU A 288 -4.55 -13.35 -9.72
C LEU A 288 -5.99 -13.73 -9.37
N GLN A 289 -6.96 -12.92 -9.82
CA GLN A 289 -8.38 -13.17 -9.60
C GLN A 289 -8.79 -14.54 -10.15
N THR A 290 -8.35 -14.87 -11.37
CA THR A 290 -8.67 -16.14 -12.01
C THR A 290 -7.98 -17.31 -11.31
N ALA A 291 -6.70 -17.18 -10.95
CA ALA A 291 -5.92 -18.26 -10.36
C ALA A 291 -6.39 -18.62 -8.95
N PHE A 292 -6.78 -17.62 -8.15
CA PHE A 292 -7.15 -17.79 -6.73
C PHE A 292 -8.64 -17.59 -6.45
N ASN A 293 -9.45 -17.42 -7.51
CA ASN A 293 -10.89 -17.19 -7.43
C ASN A 293 -11.24 -16.04 -6.46
N LEU A 294 -10.50 -14.93 -6.58
CA LEU A 294 -10.68 -13.76 -5.73
C LEU A 294 -12.03 -13.11 -6.06
N GLN A 295 -12.81 -12.79 -5.04
CA GLN A 295 -14.05 -12.05 -5.23
C GLN A 295 -13.72 -10.57 -5.37
N VAL A 296 -13.87 -10.04 -6.57
CA VAL A 296 -13.74 -8.60 -6.80
C VAL A 296 -14.98 -7.91 -6.24
N ILE A 297 -14.81 -7.10 -5.21
CA ILE A 297 -15.73 -5.98 -4.98
C ILE A 297 -15.33 -4.96 -6.06
N PRO A 298 -16.20 -4.62 -7.02
CA PRO A 298 -15.82 -3.72 -8.09
C PRO A 298 -15.53 -2.33 -7.50
N GLU A 299 -14.25 -2.01 -7.38
CA GLU A 299 -13.81 -0.65 -7.23
C GLU A 299 -13.94 0.00 -8.61
N PHE A 300 -15.02 0.76 -8.76
CA PHE A 300 -15.46 1.49 -9.96
C PHE A 300 -16.23 0.69 -11.05
N PRO A 301 -17.26 1.31 -11.66
CA PRO A 301 -17.97 0.72 -12.78
C PRO A 301 -17.06 0.57 -14.00
N LEU A 302 -17.29 -0.51 -14.74
CA LEU A 302 -16.53 -1.02 -15.89
C LEU A 302 -16.58 -0.26 -17.26
N PRO A 303 -17.09 0.98 -17.48
CA PRO A 303 -17.09 1.52 -18.85
C PRO A 303 -15.75 2.04 -19.38
N MET A 304 -14.68 2.22 -18.58
CA MET A 304 -13.41 2.76 -19.11
C MET A 304 -12.45 1.73 -19.71
N LEU A 305 -12.56 0.44 -19.33
CA LEU A 305 -11.66 -0.61 -19.82
C LEU A 305 -11.88 -0.99 -21.30
N LEU A 306 -13.01 -0.61 -21.90
CA LEU A 306 -13.27 -0.90 -23.32
C LEU A 306 -12.53 0.01 -24.31
N ILE A 307 -11.70 0.96 -23.83
CA ILE A 307 -10.94 1.88 -24.69
C ILE A 307 -9.47 1.45 -24.85
N ILE A 308 -8.93 0.61 -23.97
CA ILE A 308 -7.49 0.29 -23.93
C ILE A 308 -6.99 -0.53 -25.14
N PRO A 309 -7.74 -1.49 -25.72
CA PRO A 309 -7.30 -2.14 -26.96
C PRO A 309 -7.16 -1.17 -28.14
N ALA A 310 -7.85 -0.02 -28.09
CA ALA A 310 -7.73 1.01 -29.11
C ALA A 310 -6.42 1.81 -28.95
N ILE A 311 -5.93 2.02 -27.72
CA ILE A 311 -4.70 2.79 -27.47
C ILE A 311 -3.45 2.00 -27.86
N ALA A 312 -3.34 0.73 -27.46
CA ALA A 312 -2.23 -0.14 -27.87
C ALA A 312 -2.16 -0.30 -29.41
N GLY A 313 -3.33 -0.42 -30.07
CA GLY A 313 -3.42 -0.45 -31.53
C GLY A 313 -3.00 0.87 -32.20
N ILE A 314 -3.35 2.02 -31.61
CA ILE A 314 -2.99 3.35 -32.10
C ILE A 314 -1.48 3.63 -31.92
N ILE A 315 -0.88 3.21 -30.81
CA ILE A 315 0.56 3.39 -30.54
C ILE A 315 1.40 2.50 -31.47
N ALA A 316 0.99 1.25 -31.71
CA ALA A 316 1.65 0.38 -32.69
C ALA A 316 1.54 0.93 -34.12
N ALA A 317 0.38 1.47 -34.51
CA ALA A 317 0.15 2.02 -35.85
C ALA A 317 0.92 3.33 -36.11
N THR A 318 1.10 4.18 -35.08
CA THR A 318 1.85 5.44 -35.21
C THR A 318 3.35 5.20 -35.31
N ARG A 319 3.92 4.25 -34.54
CA ARG A 319 5.35 3.86 -34.67
C ARG A 319 5.67 3.20 -36.02
N PHE A 320 4.76 2.38 -36.55
CA PHE A 320 4.96 1.75 -37.86
C PHE A 320 4.94 2.76 -39.04
N ASN A 321 4.08 3.78 -38.97
CA ASN A 321 4.02 4.83 -39.99
C ASN A 321 5.22 5.79 -39.95
N ALA A 322 5.82 6.02 -38.78
CA ALA A 322 7.03 6.84 -38.65
C ALA A 322 8.27 6.16 -39.28
N LEU A 323 8.35 4.83 -39.21
CA LEU A 323 9.44 4.05 -39.81
C LEU A 323 9.34 3.93 -41.34
N ARG A 324 8.13 4.04 -41.90
CA ARG A 324 7.91 3.98 -43.37
C ARG A 324 8.17 5.32 -44.09
N ARG A 325 8.34 6.42 -43.35
CA ARG A 325 8.59 7.77 -43.90
C ARG A 325 10.06 8.22 -43.78
N ARG A 326 10.98 7.33 -43.42
CA ARG A 326 12.43 7.51 -43.58
C ARG A 326 12.95 6.59 -44.68
#